data_AF-A0A0C2WDA9-F1
#
_entry.id   AF-A0A0C2WDA9-F1
#
_cell.length_a   1.000
_cell.length_b   1.000
_cell.length_c   1.000
_cell.angle_alpha   90.00
_cell.angle_beta   90.00
_cell.angle_gamma   90.00
#
_symmetry.space_group_name_H-M   'P 1'
#
loop_
_entity.id
_entity.type
_entity.pdbx_description
1 polymer ?
#
loop_
_entity_poly.entity_id
_entity_poly.type
_entity_poly.pdbx_seq_one_letter_code
_entity_poly.pdbx_strand_id
1 'polypeptide(L)'
;HDYIAETVETIRATDGSLRRPYDSKVGVYPCRSFNLGPHTVSFPHKDVGNLAQSWCSVTALGEYDHHLGGHLVLWDFKTVIQFPAGSTILLPSALFLHSNTSIQPGETRYSIIQYAAGGLFRWVENGCMTDK
;
A
#
# COMPACT_ATOMS: atom_id res chain seq x y z
N HIS A 1 -0.57 -2.22 16.05
CA HIS A 1 -0.35 -3.51 15.35
C HIS A 1 -1.42 -4.52 15.76
N ASP A 2 -1.76 -4.59 17.04
CA ASP A 2 -2.79 -5.49 17.58
C ASP A 2 -4.14 -5.35 16.87
N TYR A 3 -4.62 -4.12 16.65
CA TYR A 3 -5.89 -3.87 15.95
C TYR A 3 -5.98 -4.49 14.53
N ILE A 4 -4.89 -4.48 13.74
CA ILE A 4 -4.89 -5.12 12.41
C ILE A 4 -4.95 -6.64 12.55
N ALA A 5 -4.16 -7.20 13.44
CA ALA A 5 -4.12 -8.65 13.66
C ALA A 5 -5.48 -9.16 14.19
N GLU A 6 -6.03 -8.49 15.19
CA GLU A 6 -7.36 -8.79 15.76
C GLU A 6 -8.45 -8.73 14.69
N THR A 7 -8.51 -7.65 13.90
CA THR A 7 -9.48 -7.52 12.80
C THR A 7 -9.39 -8.68 11.82
N VAL A 8 -8.16 -9.07 11.43
CA VAL A 8 -7.96 -10.19 10.51
C VAL A 8 -8.40 -11.52 11.11
N GLU A 9 -8.10 -11.77 12.38
CA GLU A 9 -8.54 -13.01 13.03
C GLU A 9 -10.06 -13.04 13.25
N THR A 10 -10.71 -11.90 13.53
CA THR A 10 -12.18 -11.82 13.58
C THR A 10 -12.81 -12.13 12.22
N ILE A 11 -12.27 -11.58 11.12
CA ILE A 11 -12.72 -11.92 9.77
C ILE A 11 -12.54 -13.42 9.48
N ARG A 12 -11.43 -14.02 9.89
CA ARG A 12 -11.22 -15.46 9.69
C ARG A 12 -12.14 -16.33 10.55
N ALA A 13 -12.57 -15.84 11.71
CA ALA A 13 -13.50 -16.54 12.57
C ALA A 13 -14.93 -16.58 11.98
N THR A 14 -15.30 -15.63 11.10
CA THR A 14 -16.63 -15.61 10.47
C THR A 14 -16.78 -16.67 9.38
N ASP A 15 -15.68 -17.05 8.73
CA ASP A 15 -15.66 -18.13 7.74
C ASP A 15 -14.30 -18.84 7.74
N GLY A 16 -14.29 -20.08 8.22
CA GLY A 16 -13.10 -20.94 8.28
C GLY A 16 -12.52 -21.32 6.92
N SER A 17 -13.21 -21.03 5.81
CA SER A 17 -12.69 -21.19 4.45
C SER A 17 -11.68 -20.09 4.06
N LEU A 18 -11.76 -18.91 4.69
CA LEU A 18 -10.92 -17.77 4.37
C LEU A 18 -9.43 -18.06 4.64
N ARG A 19 -8.60 -17.59 3.72
CA ARG A 19 -7.14 -17.71 3.79
C ARG A 19 -6.53 -16.33 3.64
N ARG A 20 -5.39 -16.10 4.29
CA ARG A 20 -4.61 -14.88 4.02
C ARG A 20 -4.12 -14.93 2.57
N PRO A 21 -4.08 -13.80 1.87
CA PRO A 21 -3.57 -13.74 0.50
C PRO A 21 -2.07 -14.06 0.41
N TYR A 22 -1.34 -14.02 1.53
CA TYR A 22 0.09 -14.35 1.64
C TYR A 22 0.47 -14.72 3.08
N ASP A 23 1.63 -15.36 3.24
CA ASP A 23 2.17 -15.69 4.56
C ASP A 23 2.42 -14.41 5.40
N SER A 24 1.97 -14.42 6.65
CA SER A 24 2.28 -13.36 7.63
C SER A 24 3.77 -13.02 7.76
N LYS A 25 4.67 -13.97 7.46
CA LYS A 25 6.12 -13.76 7.45
C LYS A 25 6.58 -12.79 6.36
N VAL A 26 5.81 -12.65 5.28
CA VAL A 26 6.12 -11.72 4.18
C VAL A 26 5.37 -10.39 4.31
N GLY A 27 4.55 -10.21 5.36
CA GLY A 27 3.85 -8.96 5.63
C GLY A 27 2.72 -9.10 6.66
N VAL A 28 2.51 -8.04 7.44
CA VAL A 28 1.49 -8.00 8.51
C VAL A 28 0.13 -7.44 8.05
N TYR A 29 0.07 -6.88 6.85
CA TYR A 29 -1.13 -6.23 6.32
C TYR A 29 -2.14 -7.25 5.76
N PRO A 30 -3.45 -6.93 5.75
CA PRO A 30 -4.46 -7.82 5.19
C PRO A 30 -4.52 -7.77 3.66
N CYS A 31 -4.06 -6.67 3.04
CA CYS A 31 -4.17 -6.44 1.60
C CYS A 31 -2.79 -6.25 0.97
N ARG A 32 -2.67 -6.60 -0.32
CA ARG A 32 -1.47 -6.36 -1.12
C ARG A 32 -1.85 -6.15 -2.58
N SER A 33 -1.26 -5.14 -3.20
CA SER A 33 -1.41 -4.82 -4.61
C SER A 33 -0.07 -4.86 -5.32
N PHE A 34 -0.09 -5.26 -6.59
CA PHE A 34 1.09 -5.30 -7.46
C PHE A 34 0.83 -4.35 -8.64
N ASN A 35 1.63 -3.32 -8.76
CA ASN A 35 1.59 -2.44 -9.92
C ASN A 35 2.64 -2.92 -10.92
N LEU A 36 2.19 -3.55 -12.01
CA LEU A 36 3.01 -4.37 -12.90
C LEU A 36 3.47 -3.66 -14.20
N GLY A 37 3.50 -2.33 -14.22
CA GLY A 37 4.26 -1.55 -15.20
C GLY A 37 3.81 -1.67 -16.66
N PRO A 38 4.71 -1.45 -17.65
CA PRO A 38 6.17 -1.29 -17.50
C PRO A 38 6.56 0.04 -16.86
N HIS A 39 5.73 1.08 -16.96
CA HIS A 39 5.96 2.38 -16.33
C HIS A 39 4.89 2.65 -15.28
N THR A 40 5.07 2.11 -14.07
CA THR A 40 4.15 2.39 -12.96
C THR A 40 4.35 3.83 -12.48
N VAL A 41 3.45 4.72 -12.92
CA VAL A 41 3.38 6.13 -12.52
C VAL A 41 2.04 6.41 -11.84
N SER A 42 2.01 7.29 -10.85
CA SER A 42 0.77 7.71 -10.21
C SER A 42 0.63 9.24 -10.22
N PHE A 43 -0.57 9.75 -10.48
CA PHE A 43 -0.90 11.14 -10.19
C PHE A 43 -0.97 11.39 -8.67
N PRO A 44 -0.90 12.65 -8.19
CA PRO A 44 -1.10 12.97 -6.79
C PRO A 44 -2.43 12.43 -6.25
N HIS A 45 -2.38 11.60 -5.22
CA HIS A 45 -3.57 10.99 -4.61
C HIS A 45 -3.38 10.73 -3.11
N LYS A 46 -4.49 10.37 -2.46
CA LYS A 46 -4.53 9.77 -1.13
C LYS A 46 -5.25 8.44 -1.24
N ASP A 47 -4.79 7.44 -0.51
CA ASP A 47 -5.48 6.14 -0.46
C ASP A 47 -6.64 6.22 0.54
N VAL A 48 -7.69 6.97 0.19
CA VAL A 48 -8.83 7.24 1.09
C VAL A 48 -9.60 5.98 1.51
N GLY A 49 -9.41 4.85 0.81
CA GLY A 49 -9.95 3.55 1.16
C GLY A 49 -9.17 2.80 2.24
N ASN A 50 -7.97 3.28 2.61
CA ASN A 50 -7.14 2.66 3.64
C ASN A 50 -7.54 3.16 5.04
N LEU A 51 -7.26 2.35 6.06
CA LEU A 51 -7.39 2.73 7.45
C LEU A 51 -6.48 3.94 7.74
N ALA A 52 -7.08 5.07 8.12
CA ALA A 52 -6.40 6.36 8.20
C ALA A 52 -5.18 6.37 9.13
N GLN A 53 -5.29 5.71 10.29
CA GLN A 53 -4.22 5.58 11.27
C GLN A 53 -3.20 4.47 10.95
N SER A 54 -3.41 3.70 9.88
CA SER A 54 -2.47 2.66 9.47
C SER A 54 -1.37 3.21 8.57
N TRP A 55 -0.22 2.54 8.64
CA TRP A 55 0.81 2.67 7.64
C TRP A 55 0.50 1.80 6.42
N CYS A 56 1.10 2.15 5.30
CA CYS A 56 1.16 1.39 4.06
C CYS A 56 2.62 1.18 3.71
N SER A 57 2.99 -0.04 3.30
CA SER A 57 4.31 -0.37 2.79
C SER A 57 4.31 -0.24 1.28
N VAL A 58 5.25 0.53 0.73
CA VAL A 58 5.47 0.65 -0.71
C VAL A 58 6.87 0.18 -1.00
N THR A 59 7.03 -0.84 -1.82
CA THR A 59 8.32 -1.33 -2.29
C THR A 59 8.44 -1.06 -3.78
N ALA A 60 9.45 -0.28 -4.20
CA ALA A 60 9.73 -0.08 -5.61
C ALA A 60 10.52 -1.24 -6.19
N LEU A 61 10.24 -1.58 -7.45
CA LEU A 61 10.88 -2.66 -8.20
C LEU A 61 11.11 -2.22 -9.65
N GLY A 62 11.87 -2.99 -10.41
CA GLY A 62 12.20 -2.73 -11.81
C GLY A 62 13.65 -2.26 -11.99
N GLU A 63 13.97 -1.84 -13.20
CA GLU A 63 15.29 -1.33 -13.58
C GLU A 63 15.15 0.09 -14.13
N TYR A 64 15.57 1.08 -13.32
CA TYR A 64 15.53 2.49 -13.66
C TYR A 64 16.62 3.26 -12.90
N ASP A 65 17.07 4.38 -13.45
CA ASP A 65 17.94 5.33 -12.78
C ASP A 65 17.12 6.20 -11.81
N HIS A 66 17.21 5.85 -10.53
CA HIS A 66 16.52 6.56 -9.45
C HIS A 66 17.05 7.96 -9.16
N HIS A 67 18.13 8.40 -9.83
CA HIS A 67 18.57 9.79 -9.81
C HIS A 67 17.89 10.64 -10.90
N LEU A 68 17.33 10.00 -11.94
CA LEU A 68 16.68 10.65 -13.08
C LEU A 68 15.15 10.50 -13.09
N GLY A 69 14.59 9.62 -12.27
CA GLY A 69 13.15 9.36 -12.25
C GLY A 69 12.69 8.39 -11.15
N GLY A 70 11.40 8.03 -11.20
CA GLY A 70 10.79 7.10 -10.24
C GLY A 70 10.74 7.57 -8.79
N HIS A 71 11.02 8.86 -8.54
CA HIS A 71 11.03 9.46 -7.20
C HIS A 71 9.65 9.39 -6.55
N LEU A 72 9.62 9.29 -5.22
CA LEU A 72 8.41 9.46 -4.43
C LEU A 72 8.24 10.94 -4.07
N VAL A 73 7.06 11.48 -4.33
CA VAL A 73 6.71 12.87 -4.00
C VAL A 73 5.73 12.86 -2.84
N LEU A 74 6.08 13.55 -1.76
CA LEU A 74 5.21 13.79 -0.61
C LEU A 74 4.82 15.28 -0.61
N TRP A 75 3.66 15.57 -1.19
CA TRP A 75 3.24 16.93 -1.53
C TRP A 75 3.02 17.80 -0.28
N ASP A 76 2.33 17.24 0.72
CA ASP A 76 2.01 17.97 1.97
C ASP A 76 3.28 18.34 2.77
N PHE A 77 4.37 17.59 2.56
CA PHE A 77 5.67 17.84 3.18
C PHE A 77 6.65 18.57 2.27
N LYS A 78 6.23 18.96 1.05
CA LYS A 78 7.10 19.60 0.04
C LYS A 78 8.43 18.86 -0.17
N THR A 79 8.37 17.52 -0.12
CA THR A 79 9.55 16.66 -0.14
C THR A 79 9.51 15.72 -1.34
N VAL A 80 10.65 15.60 -2.03
CA VAL A 80 10.87 14.62 -3.09
C VAL A 80 11.99 13.69 -2.64
N ILE A 81 11.71 12.39 -2.68
CA ILE A 81 12.60 11.35 -2.20
C ILE A 81 13.05 10.51 -3.39
N GLN A 82 14.36 10.45 -3.63
CA GLN A 82 14.92 9.44 -4.53
C GLN A 82 14.55 8.06 -4.00
N PHE A 83 13.92 7.25 -4.84
CA PHE A 83 13.33 5.99 -4.39
C PHE A 83 13.85 4.85 -5.27
N PRO A 84 14.98 4.22 -4.91
CA PRO A 84 15.61 3.16 -5.70
C PRO A 84 14.75 1.89 -5.79
N ALA A 85 14.92 1.12 -6.87
CA ALA A 85 14.40 -0.24 -6.93
C ALA A 85 14.96 -1.09 -5.76
N GLY A 86 14.12 -1.93 -5.17
CA GLY A 86 14.42 -2.72 -3.97
C GLY A 86 14.23 -1.95 -2.65
N SER A 87 14.08 -0.63 -2.67
CA SER A 87 13.80 0.14 -1.46
C SER A 87 12.32 0.06 -1.06
N THR A 88 12.08 0.18 0.25
CA THR A 88 10.73 0.17 0.83
C THR A 88 10.55 1.37 1.74
N ILE A 89 9.39 2.02 1.65
CA ILE A 89 8.96 3.08 2.56
C ILE A 89 7.66 2.67 3.25
N LEU A 90 7.52 3.09 4.51
CA LEU A 90 6.25 3.09 5.22
C LEU A 90 5.72 4.53 5.22
N LEU A 91 4.46 4.72 4.79
CA LEU A 91 3.78 6.02 4.94
C LEU A 91 2.29 5.82 5.29
N PRO A 92 1.64 6.77 6.00
CA PRO A 92 0.20 6.75 6.19
C PRO A 92 -0.48 7.29 4.93
N SER A 93 -0.64 6.41 3.93
CA SER A 93 -1.02 6.78 2.56
C SER A 93 -2.43 7.35 2.42
N ALA A 94 -3.30 7.13 3.40
CA ALA A 94 -4.62 7.76 3.49
C ALA A 94 -4.57 9.24 3.92
N LEU A 95 -3.53 9.65 4.66
CA LEU A 95 -3.48 10.99 5.27
C LEU A 95 -2.83 12.03 4.37
N PHE A 96 -1.75 11.66 3.67
CA PHE A 96 -0.92 12.61 2.94
C PHE A 96 -1.02 12.42 1.42
N LEU A 97 -1.05 13.55 0.71
CA LEU A 97 -1.03 13.58 -0.75
C LEU A 97 0.33 13.11 -1.25
N HIS A 98 0.35 12.04 -2.04
CA HIS A 98 1.58 11.45 -2.55
C HIS A 98 1.45 10.98 -4.00
N SER A 99 2.59 10.84 -4.67
CA SER A 99 2.70 10.30 -6.03
C SER A 99 4.10 9.77 -6.28
N ASN A 100 4.34 9.18 -7.45
CA ASN A 100 5.69 8.94 -7.94
C ASN A 100 5.88 9.56 -9.33
N THR A 101 7.12 9.90 -9.67
CA THR A 101 7.45 10.53 -10.95
C THR A 101 7.61 9.49 -12.05
N SER A 102 7.55 9.94 -13.30
CA SER A 102 7.93 9.13 -14.45
C SER A 102 9.39 8.66 -14.38
N ILE A 103 9.69 7.65 -15.20
CA ILE A 103 11.03 7.13 -15.47
C ILE A 103 11.43 7.44 -16.92
N GLN A 104 12.68 7.17 -17.29
CA GLN A 104 13.20 7.42 -18.64
C GLN A 104 12.68 6.38 -19.66
N PRO A 105 12.68 6.69 -20.96
CA PRO A 105 12.34 5.73 -22.01
C PRO A 105 13.25 4.49 -21.97
N GLY A 106 12.64 3.30 -22.02
CA GLY A 106 13.36 2.02 -21.99
C GLY A 106 13.61 1.46 -20.59
N GLU A 107 13.30 2.23 -19.53
CA GLU A 107 13.35 1.77 -18.15
C GLU A 107 12.08 1.01 -17.75
N THR A 108 12.13 0.30 -16.63
CA THR A 108 10.95 -0.37 -16.04
C THR A 108 10.77 0.02 -14.59
N ARG A 109 9.51 0.19 -14.16
CA ARG A 109 9.16 0.41 -12.77
C ARG A 109 7.88 -0.29 -12.39
N TYR A 110 7.96 -1.02 -11.29
CA TYR A 110 6.87 -1.76 -10.66
C TYR A 110 6.80 -1.39 -9.18
N SER A 111 5.72 -1.79 -8.50
CA SER A 111 5.70 -1.72 -7.04
C SER A 111 4.84 -2.79 -6.40
N ILE A 112 5.23 -3.16 -5.18
CA ILE A 112 4.42 -3.96 -4.26
C ILE A 112 3.92 -3.02 -3.17
N ILE A 113 2.60 -2.98 -3.00
CA ILE A 113 1.93 -2.17 -1.98
C ILE A 113 1.31 -3.11 -0.97
N GLN A 114 1.51 -2.90 0.33
CA GLN A 114 0.84 -3.64 1.40
C GLN A 114 0.14 -2.67 2.34
N TYR A 115 -1.13 -2.90 2.61
CA TYR A 115 -1.98 -1.90 3.26
C TYR A 115 -3.16 -2.53 4.01
N ALA A 116 -3.74 -1.73 4.90
CA ALA A 116 -4.94 -2.06 5.64
C ALA A 116 -6.15 -1.38 4.98
N ALA A 117 -6.94 -2.12 4.19
CA ALA A 117 -8.17 -1.58 3.60
C ALA A 117 -9.20 -1.27 4.70
N GLY A 118 -9.58 0.00 4.83
CA GLY A 118 -10.48 0.49 5.90
C GLY A 118 -11.85 -0.19 5.89
N GLY A 119 -12.32 -0.64 4.73
CA GLY A 119 -13.58 -1.39 4.61
C GLY A 119 -13.61 -2.67 5.44
N LEU A 120 -12.47 -3.36 5.61
CA LEU A 120 -12.39 -4.58 6.44
C LEU A 120 -12.67 -4.27 7.92
N PHE A 121 -12.12 -3.16 8.40
CA PHE A 121 -12.27 -2.71 9.78
C PHE A 121 -13.70 -2.26 10.06
N ARG A 122 -14.26 -1.44 9.15
CA ARG A 122 -15.67 -1.02 9.26
C ARG A 122 -16.63 -2.21 9.28
N TRP A 123 -16.39 -3.22 8.45
CA TRP A 123 -17.22 -4.41 8.41
C TRP A 123 -17.17 -5.20 9.74
N VAL A 124 -15.99 -5.36 10.34
CA VAL A 124 -15.84 -5.98 11.66
C VAL A 124 -16.53 -5.15 12.74
N GLU A 125 -16.32 -3.84 12.75
CA GLU A 125 -16.97 -2.92 13.70
C GLU A 125 -18.49 -2.89 13.56
N ASN A 126 -19.01 -3.14 12.35
CA ASN A 126 -20.43 -3.32 12.07
C ASN A 126 -20.95 -4.75 12.39
N GLY A 127 -20.25 -5.49 13.25
CA GLY A 127 -20.67 -6.83 13.67
C GLY A 127 -20.56 -7.88 12.55
N CYS A 128 -19.58 -7.74 11.66
CA CYS A 128 -19.35 -8.65 10.54
C CYS A 128 -20.51 -8.66 9.53
N MET A 129 -21.04 -7.48 9.23
CA MET A 129 -22.14 -7.28 8.28
C MET A 129 -21.87 -6.10 7.35
N THR A 130 -22.39 -6.15 6.13
CA THR A 130 -22.41 -4.98 5.24
C THR A 130 -23.34 -3.91 5.81
N ASP A 131 -23.02 -2.64 5.59
CA ASP A 131 -23.95 -1.55 5.86
C ASP A 131 -25.25 -1.76 5.08
N LYS A 132 -26.38 -1.29 5.65
CA LYS A 132 -27.68 -1.31 4.99
C LYS A 132 -27.80 -0.26 3.89
#